data_AF-A0A8H6NLL6-F1
#
_entry.id   AF-A0A8H6NLL6-F1
#
_cell.length_a   1.000
_cell.length_b   1.000
_cell.length_c   1.000
_cell.angle_alpha   90.00
_cell.angle_beta   90.00
_cell.angle_gamma   90.00
#
_symmetry.space_group_name_H-M   'P 1'
#
loop_
_entity.id
_entity.type
_entity.pdbx_description
1 polymer ?
#
loop_
_entity_poly.entity_id
_entity_poly.type
_entity_poly.pdbx_seq_one_letter_code
_entity_poly.pdbx_strand_id
1 'polypeptide(L)'
;MALLARLSLLLLGLLFLTHSASAATCTLKKTRNHMMPFPREVVRVQVKTDTGVDSSQVSDLCGALWKGISTFEDACRIFGVGLACTQEAEGGLTWGFTTTRSCGGEIVEGVWRKATEGRGGDVKCEFSG
;
A
#
# COMPACT_ATOMS: atom_id res chain seq x y z
N MET A 1 44.94 -12.49 -33.14
CA MET A 1 43.55 -12.94 -32.86
C MET A 1 43.21 -13.02 -31.36
N ALA A 2 43.82 -12.21 -30.48
CA ALA A 2 43.53 -12.24 -29.02
C ALA A 2 42.79 -10.98 -28.51
N LEU A 3 42.64 -9.95 -29.35
CA LEU A 3 42.03 -8.67 -28.98
C LEU A 3 40.50 -8.65 -29.07
N LEU A 4 39.90 -9.48 -29.95
CA LEU A 4 38.45 -9.54 -30.13
C LEU A 4 37.71 -10.21 -28.95
N ALA A 5 38.34 -11.21 -28.31
CA ALA A 5 37.73 -11.93 -27.18
C ALA A 5 37.60 -11.08 -25.90
N ARG A 6 38.48 -10.07 -25.72
CA ARG A 6 38.42 -9.18 -24.55
C ARG A 6 37.35 -8.10 -24.67
N LEU A 7 36.98 -7.71 -25.89
CA LEU A 7 35.93 -6.72 -26.13
C LEU A 7 34.52 -7.29 -25.86
N SER A 8 34.29 -8.57 -26.15
CA SER A 8 33.00 -9.24 -25.88
C SER A 8 32.67 -9.38 -24.38
N LEU A 9 33.68 -9.54 -23.52
CA LEU A 9 33.47 -9.66 -22.07
C LEU A 9 33.10 -8.34 -21.39
N LEU A 10 33.53 -7.20 -21.94
CA LEU A 10 33.16 -5.89 -21.43
C LEU A 10 31.72 -5.48 -21.81
N LEU A 11 31.22 -5.94 -22.96
CA LEU A 11 29.86 -5.66 -23.41
C LEU A 11 28.78 -6.49 -22.67
N LEU A 12 29.11 -7.68 -22.16
CA LEU A 12 28.17 -8.46 -21.33
C LEU A 12 28.07 -7.98 -19.87
N GLY A 13 29.04 -7.20 -19.38
CA GLY A 13 29.03 -6.65 -18.02
C GLY A 13 28.09 -5.45 -17.82
N LEU A 14 27.64 -4.80 -18.90
CA LEU A 14 26.81 -3.59 -18.86
C LEU A 14 25.29 -3.86 -18.93
N LEU A 15 24.88 -5.12 -19.07
CA LEU A 15 23.45 -5.50 -19.18
C LEU A 15 22.80 -5.90 -17.86
N PHE A 16 23.55 -5.95 -16.76
CA PHE A 16 23.00 -6.20 -15.43
C PHE A 16 23.16 -4.95 -14.57
N LEU A 17 22.06 -4.53 -13.93
CA LEU A 17 21.97 -3.52 -12.84
C LEU A 17 21.31 -2.17 -13.17
N THR A 18 20.37 -2.14 -14.11
CA THR A 18 19.24 -1.20 -13.97
C THR A 18 17.99 -1.96 -13.50
N HIS A 19 18.07 -2.60 -12.33
CA HIS A 19 16.85 -2.89 -11.58
C HIS A 19 16.42 -1.57 -10.96
N SER A 20 15.67 -0.79 -11.73
CA SER A 20 14.89 0.30 -11.16
C SER A 20 13.93 -0.35 -10.17
N ALA A 21 14.24 -0.26 -8.88
CA ALA A 21 13.28 -0.55 -7.84
C ALA A 21 12.16 0.49 -8.02
N SER A 22 11.10 0.09 -8.72
CA SER A 22 9.87 0.86 -8.77
C SER A 22 9.40 1.01 -7.33
N ALA A 23 9.54 2.21 -6.79
CA ALA A 23 8.93 2.55 -5.51
C ALA A 23 7.44 2.24 -5.67
N ALA A 24 6.94 1.27 -4.90
CA ALA A 24 5.53 0.95 -4.91
C ALA A 24 4.76 2.23 -4.57
N THR A 25 3.89 2.67 -5.47
CA THR A 25 3.02 3.82 -5.23
C THR A 25 1.77 3.32 -4.51
N CYS A 26 1.32 4.04 -3.48
CA CYS A 26 -0.04 3.83 -2.96
C CYS A 26 -0.97 4.96 -3.35
N THR A 27 -2.20 4.61 -3.73
CA THR A 27 -3.28 5.59 -3.90
C THR A 27 -4.25 5.48 -2.73
N LEU A 28 -4.46 6.58 -2.01
CA LEU A 28 -5.54 6.68 -1.04
C LEU A 28 -6.76 7.36 -1.67
N LYS A 29 -7.89 6.67 -1.69
CA LYS A 29 -9.18 7.24 -2.12
C LYS A 29 -10.14 7.34 -0.93
N LYS A 30 -10.67 8.54 -0.69
CA LYS A 30 -11.70 8.81 0.31
C LYS A 30 -13.03 9.14 -0.38
N THR A 31 -13.98 8.21 -0.39
CA THR A 31 -15.29 8.44 -1.01
C THR A 31 -16.35 8.68 0.06
N ARG A 32 -17.10 9.79 -0.04
CA ARG A 32 -18.20 10.12 0.87
C ARG A 32 -19.42 9.27 0.50
N ASN A 33 -19.84 8.37 1.39
CA ASN A 33 -21.05 7.59 1.18
C ASN A 33 -22.20 8.21 1.99
N HIS A 34 -23.25 8.67 1.31
CA HIS A 34 -24.54 8.95 1.93
C HIS A 34 -25.32 7.64 2.09
N MET A 35 -24.83 6.73 2.93
CA MET A 35 -25.59 5.52 3.27
C MET A 35 -26.27 5.73 4.62
N MET A 36 -27.57 6.01 4.59
CA MET A 36 -28.45 5.99 5.77
C MET A 36 -28.52 4.56 6.35
N PRO A 37 -28.69 4.35 7.68
CA PRO A 37 -29.22 5.28 8.69
C PRO A 37 -28.18 5.65 9.77
N PHE A 38 -26.91 5.86 9.43
CA PHE A 38 -25.93 6.34 10.41
C PHE A 38 -25.92 7.87 10.44
N PRO A 39 -26.18 8.53 11.58
CA PRO A 39 -26.17 10.00 11.70
C PRO A 39 -24.76 10.62 11.58
N ARG A 40 -23.72 9.80 11.32
CA ARG A 40 -22.35 10.25 11.14
C ARG A 40 -21.95 10.06 9.69
N GLU A 41 -21.42 11.11 9.07
CA GLU A 41 -20.82 11.02 7.74
C GLU A 41 -19.75 9.92 7.74
N VAL A 42 -20.00 8.85 6.97
CA VAL A 42 -19.05 7.76 6.77
C VAL A 42 -18.30 7.95 5.46
N VAL A 43 -17.06 7.48 5.46
CA VAL A 43 -16.14 7.58 4.34
C VAL A 43 -15.54 6.21 4.06
N ARG A 44 -15.48 5.84 2.78
CA ARG A 44 -14.74 4.66 2.35
C ARG A 44 -13.29 5.06 2.12
N VAL A 45 -12.38 4.39 2.82
CA VAL A 45 -10.95 4.48 2.62
C VAL A 45 -10.53 3.28 1.80
N GLN A 46 -9.68 3.50 0.80
CA GLN A 46 -9.00 2.45 0.06
C GLN A 46 -7.58 2.90 -0.18
N VAL A 47 -6.62 2.08 0.27
CA VAL A 47 -5.20 2.18 -0.02
C VAL A 47 -4.86 1.03 -0.95
N LYS A 48 -4.33 1.33 -2.13
CA LYS A 48 -3.92 0.31 -3.11
C LYS A 48 -2.48 0.51 -3.49
N THR A 49 -1.70 -0.57 -3.52
CA THR A 49 -0.40 -0.63 -4.22
C THR A 49 -0.49 -1.48 -5.46
N ASP A 50 0.31 -1.12 -6.46
CA ASP A 50 0.35 -1.83 -7.74
C ASP A 50 1.35 -2.99 -7.72
N THR A 51 2.44 -2.87 -6.95
CA THR A 51 3.49 -3.89 -6.82
C THR A 51 4.15 -3.83 -5.43
N GLY A 52 5.11 -4.72 -5.15
CA GLY A 52 6.04 -4.59 -4.02
C GLY A 52 5.63 -5.28 -2.72
N VAL A 53 4.53 -6.06 -2.72
CA VAL A 53 4.10 -6.87 -1.58
C VAL A 53 4.14 -8.35 -1.96
N ASP A 54 5.06 -9.09 -1.34
CA ASP A 54 5.15 -10.54 -1.50
C ASP A 54 3.90 -11.22 -0.91
N SER A 55 3.37 -12.24 -1.60
CA SER A 55 2.15 -12.96 -1.18
C SER A 55 2.27 -13.57 0.22
N SER A 56 3.46 -14.03 0.58
CA SER A 56 3.74 -14.59 1.92
C SER A 56 3.64 -13.54 3.03
N GLN A 57 3.81 -12.25 2.70
CA GLN A 57 3.78 -11.14 3.67
C GLN A 57 2.39 -10.52 3.81
N VAL A 58 1.45 -10.81 2.90
CA VAL A 58 0.12 -10.20 2.86
C VAL A 58 -0.64 -10.41 4.15
N SER A 59 -0.67 -11.63 4.69
CA SER A 59 -1.39 -11.94 5.94
C SER A 59 -0.87 -11.09 7.11
N ASP A 60 0.46 -11.06 7.29
CA ASP A 60 1.08 -10.30 8.37
C ASP A 60 0.91 -8.80 8.19
N LEU A 61 0.94 -8.32 6.94
CA LEU A 61 0.76 -6.91 6.62
C LEU A 61 -0.68 -6.47 6.90
N CYS A 62 -1.66 -7.24 6.46
CA CYS A 62 -3.07 -7.02 6.77
C CYS A 62 -3.31 -7.00 8.29
N GLY A 63 -2.70 -7.95 9.02
CA GLY A 63 -2.76 -7.97 10.49
C GLY A 63 -2.19 -6.70 11.12
N ALA A 64 -1.03 -6.24 10.65
CA ALA A 64 -0.41 -5.01 11.13
C ALA A 64 -1.24 -3.76 10.82
N LEU A 65 -1.85 -3.66 9.62
CA LEU A 65 -2.72 -2.56 9.22
C LEU A 65 -3.98 -2.49 10.09
N TRP A 66 -4.67 -3.61 10.28
CA TRP A 66 -5.87 -3.66 11.11
C TRP A 66 -5.57 -3.36 12.58
N LYS A 67 -4.48 -3.92 13.11
CA LYS A 67 -4.01 -3.63 14.47
C LYS A 67 -3.60 -2.16 14.64
N GLY A 68 -2.99 -1.58 13.63
CA GLY A 68 -2.58 -0.17 13.65
C GLY A 68 -3.77 0.77 13.63
N ILE A 69 -4.75 0.55 12.75
CA ILE A 69 -5.93 1.44 12.68
C ILE A 69 -6.83 1.30 13.91
N SER A 70 -6.90 0.12 14.53
CA SER A 70 -7.68 -0.10 15.75
C SER A 70 -7.14 0.66 16.96
N THR A 71 -5.88 1.14 16.96
CA THR A 71 -5.40 2.01 18.04
C THR A 71 -6.04 3.40 18.00
N PHE A 72 -6.75 3.74 16.93
CA PHE A 72 -7.38 5.03 16.72
C PHE A 72 -8.92 4.94 16.76
N GLU A 73 -9.50 4.00 17.50
CA GLU A 73 -10.96 3.75 17.53
C GLU A 73 -11.82 5.00 17.77
N ASP A 74 -11.34 5.96 18.56
CA ASP A 74 -12.03 7.22 18.82
C ASP A 74 -12.12 8.12 17.58
N ALA A 75 -11.07 8.13 16.75
CA ALA A 75 -10.99 8.94 15.54
C ALA A 75 -11.44 8.18 14.28
N CYS A 76 -11.21 6.87 14.24
CA CYS A 76 -11.35 5.97 13.10
C CYS A 76 -12.22 4.77 13.46
N ARG A 77 -13.48 5.00 13.84
CA ARG A 77 -14.43 3.90 14.07
C ARG A 77 -14.66 3.14 12.77
N ILE A 78 -14.16 1.91 12.71
CA ILE A 78 -14.32 1.02 11.56
C ILE A 78 -15.71 0.39 11.58
N PHE A 79 -16.40 0.46 10.45
CA PHE A 79 -17.67 -0.23 10.24
C PHE A 79 -17.40 -1.51 9.44
N GLY A 80 -17.98 -2.65 9.86
CA GLY A 80 -17.73 -3.97 9.25
C GLY A 80 -18.14 -4.14 7.78
N VAL A 81 -18.56 -3.05 7.11
CA VAL A 81 -18.93 -3.01 5.70
C VAL A 81 -17.75 -2.60 4.83
N GLY A 82 -17.47 -3.38 3.80
CA GLY A 82 -16.42 -3.08 2.82
C GLY A 82 -15.00 -3.24 3.36
N LEU A 83 -14.80 -4.07 4.38
CA LEU A 83 -13.48 -4.50 4.84
C LEU A 83 -12.81 -5.34 3.74
N ALA A 84 -11.63 -4.90 3.32
CA ALA A 84 -10.81 -5.58 2.33
C ALA A 84 -9.36 -5.50 2.76
N CYS A 85 -8.65 -6.61 2.71
CA CYS A 85 -7.20 -6.63 2.68
C CYS A 85 -6.78 -7.80 1.80
N THR A 86 -6.52 -7.51 0.53
CA THR A 86 -6.40 -8.52 -0.53
C THR A 86 -5.17 -8.24 -1.36
N GLN A 87 -4.48 -9.32 -1.73
CA GLN A 87 -3.42 -9.21 -2.72
C GLN A 87 -4.02 -8.91 -4.09
N GLU A 88 -3.44 -7.95 -4.79
CA GLU A 88 -3.75 -7.62 -6.18
C GLU A 88 -2.86 -8.44 -7.12
N ALA A 89 -3.19 -8.41 -8.42
CA ALA A 89 -2.27 -8.91 -9.43
C ALA A 89 -0.90 -8.19 -9.33
N GLU A 90 0.17 -8.86 -9.77
CA GLU A 90 1.53 -8.30 -9.82
C GLU A 90 2.15 -7.96 -8.45
N GLY A 91 1.60 -8.51 -7.36
CA GLY A 91 2.13 -8.31 -6.01
C GLY A 91 1.71 -6.98 -5.40
N GLY A 92 0.64 -6.37 -5.88
CA GLY A 92 -0.01 -5.25 -5.19
C GLY A 92 -0.82 -5.68 -3.97
N LEU A 93 -1.30 -4.71 -3.19
CA LEU A 93 -2.19 -4.92 -2.05
C LEU A 93 -3.29 -3.86 -2.06
N THR A 94 -4.55 -4.28 -1.92
CA THR A 94 -5.66 -3.39 -1.59
C THR A 94 -6.03 -3.56 -0.13
N TRP A 95 -5.99 -2.47 0.63
CA TRP A 95 -6.53 -2.35 1.98
C TRP A 95 -7.67 -1.32 1.99
N GLY A 96 -8.88 -1.72 2.35
CA GLY A 96 -10.04 -0.84 2.30
C GLY A 96 -11.03 -1.09 3.43
N PHE A 97 -11.67 -0.02 3.88
CA PHE A 97 -12.65 -0.06 4.98
C PHE A 97 -13.57 1.15 4.95
N THR A 98 -14.68 1.05 5.67
CA THR A 98 -15.57 2.18 5.94
C THR A 98 -15.31 2.70 7.34
N THR A 99 -15.17 4.01 7.49
CA THR A 99 -14.88 4.65 8.78
C THR A 99 -15.62 5.98 8.93
N THR A 100 -15.54 6.62 10.09
CA THR A 100 -16.06 7.97 10.32
C THR A 100 -15.24 9.00 9.56
N ARG A 101 -15.86 10.12 9.15
CA ARG A 101 -15.16 11.22 8.47
C ARG A 101 -13.95 11.76 9.24
N SER A 102 -14.00 11.69 10.57
CA SER A 102 -12.92 12.06 11.49
C SER A 102 -11.63 11.26 11.31
N CYS A 103 -11.70 10.10 10.64
CA CYS A 103 -10.51 9.37 10.26
C CYS A 103 -9.78 10.15 9.15
N GLY A 104 -8.75 10.88 9.59
CA GLY A 104 -7.90 11.72 8.73
C GLY A 104 -6.99 10.88 7.85
N GLY A 105 -6.63 11.40 6.69
CA GLY A 105 -5.67 10.76 5.78
C GLY A 105 -4.33 10.48 6.45
N GLU A 106 -3.85 11.44 7.26
CA GLU A 106 -2.63 11.36 8.09
C GLU A 106 -2.57 10.10 8.97
N ILE A 107 -3.70 9.70 9.58
CA ILE A 107 -3.76 8.50 10.42
C ILE A 107 -3.59 7.26 9.57
N VAL A 108 -4.32 7.19 8.45
CA VAL A 108 -4.27 6.07 7.52
C VAL A 108 -2.85 5.93 6.93
N GLU A 109 -2.23 7.04 6.55
CA GLU A 109 -0.84 7.08 6.09
C GLU A 109 0.13 6.58 7.16
N GLY A 110 0.01 7.09 8.39
CA GLY A 110 0.89 6.70 9.48
C GLY A 110 0.80 5.20 9.79
N VAL A 111 -0.42 4.65 9.78
CA VAL A 111 -0.66 3.21 9.94
C VAL A 111 -0.05 2.43 8.79
N TRP A 112 -0.30 2.89 7.56
CA TRP A 112 0.23 2.26 6.36
C TRP A 112 1.76 2.21 6.38
N ARG A 113 2.41 3.37 6.52
CA ARG A 113 3.87 3.52 6.56
C ARG A 113 4.47 2.63 7.65
N LYS A 114 3.90 2.62 8.85
CA LYS A 114 4.41 1.79 9.96
C LYS A 114 4.23 0.29 9.69
N ALA A 115 3.19 -0.11 8.99
CA ALA A 115 2.95 -1.52 8.65
C ALA A 115 3.89 -2.01 7.53
N THR A 116 4.26 -1.13 6.59
CA THR A 116 5.15 -1.43 5.46
C THR A 116 6.62 -1.16 5.74
N GLU A 117 6.95 -0.44 6.83
CA GLU A 117 8.33 -0.13 7.23
C GLU A 117 9.18 -1.41 7.33
N GLY A 118 10.33 -1.41 6.63
CA GLY A 118 11.23 -2.56 6.60
C GLY A 118 10.77 -3.74 5.72
N ARG A 119 9.64 -3.64 5.01
CA ARG A 119 9.09 -4.71 4.15
C ARG A 119 9.36 -4.53 2.66
N GLY A 120 10.47 -3.87 2.30
CA GLY A 120 10.97 -3.87 0.92
C GLY A 120 10.29 -2.91 -0.06
N GLY A 121 9.41 -2.04 0.40
CA GLY A 121 8.90 -0.92 -0.38
C GLY A 121 8.56 0.23 0.54
N ASP A 122 9.32 1.31 0.48
CA ASP A 122 8.84 2.62 0.95
C ASP A 122 7.66 3.00 0.05
N VAL A 123 6.48 2.50 0.39
CA VAL A 123 5.31 2.74 -0.42
C VAL A 123 4.87 4.18 -0.14
N LYS A 124 5.23 5.10 -1.04
CA LYS A 124 4.81 6.49 -0.93
C LYS A 124 3.35 6.58 -1.35
N CYS A 125 2.48 6.97 -0.41
CA CYS A 125 1.08 7.20 -0.70
C CYS A 125 0.89 8.59 -1.29
N GLU A 126 0.39 8.67 -2.51
CA GLU A 126 -0.11 9.92 -3.07
C GLU A 126 -1.60 10.08 -2.71
N PHE A 127 -1.91 11.23 -2.12
CA PHE A 127 -3.27 11.60 -1.72
C PHE A 127 -3.96 12.31 -2.88
N SER A 128 -4.99 11.67 -3.44
CA SER A 128 -5.98 12.35 -4.26
C SER A 128 -7.19 12.70 -3.38
N GLY A 129 -7.16 13.91 -2.80
CA GLY A 129 -8.23 14.45 -1.95
C GLY A 129 -9.43 14.95 -2.73
#